data_AF-A0A6A0BBZ7-F1
#
_entry.id   AF-A0A6A0BBZ7-F1
#
_cell.length_a   1.000
_cell.length_b   1.000
_cell.length_c   1.000
_cell.angle_alpha   90.00
_cell.angle_beta   90.00
_cell.angle_gamma   90.00
#
_symmetry.space_group_name_H-M   'P 1'
#
loop_
_entity.id
_entity.type
_entity.pdbx_description
1 polymer ?
#
loop_
_entity_poly.entity_id
_entity_poly.type
_entity_poly.pdbx_seq_one_letter_code
_entity_poly.pdbx_strand_id
1 'polypeptide(L)'
;MNGGTGTPREYQVAYGGVRTHLSAEATREGYTYIGLGLDPNSQEVVCPPSNNYFVYDNTTLYAIWKPLPIYAVTLDLNGGNGAIPKSIKTYKGNKVQIATEIPRRIGYKFLGWNSTPTLGYATKYNFGDDYWVNNDAVLYAVWQKE
;
A
#
# COMPACT_ATOMS: atom_id res chain seq x y z
N MET A 1 -21.24 -3.40 1.52
CA MET A 1 -19.95 -2.66 1.56
C MET A 1 -19.39 -2.39 0.16
N ASN A 2 -20.24 -2.40 -0.87
CA ASN A 2 -19.92 -1.94 -2.22
C ASN A 2 -18.58 -2.46 -2.80
N GLY A 3 -18.41 -3.78 -2.78
CA GLY A 3 -17.19 -4.45 -3.24
C GLY A 3 -16.05 -4.58 -2.23
N GLY A 4 -16.20 -4.09 -0.99
CA GLY A 4 -15.28 -4.39 0.13
C GLY A 4 -15.66 -5.66 0.90
N THR A 5 -14.68 -6.23 1.62
CA THR A 5 -14.79 -7.42 2.48
C THR A 5 -15.01 -7.07 3.94
N GLY A 6 -15.87 -7.83 4.63
CA GLY A 6 -16.31 -7.62 6.02
C GLY A 6 -17.84 -7.57 6.16
N THR A 7 -18.34 -7.27 7.36
CA THR A 7 -19.78 -7.33 7.67
C THR A 7 -20.41 -5.94 7.59
N PRO A 8 -21.50 -5.74 6.81
CA PRO A 8 -22.29 -4.52 6.88
C PRO A 8 -22.73 -4.27 8.33
N ARG A 9 -22.59 -3.03 8.80
CA ARG A 9 -23.05 -2.64 10.13
C ARG A 9 -24.43 -2.00 10.06
N GLU A 10 -25.28 -2.42 10.97
CA GLU A 10 -26.56 -1.77 11.21
C GLU A 10 -26.43 -0.86 12.45
N TYR A 11 -26.99 0.34 12.35
CA TYR A 11 -26.98 1.29 13.44
C TYR A 11 -28.40 1.76 13.72
N GLN A 12 -28.84 1.55 14.96
CA GLN A 12 -30.11 2.08 15.45
C GLN A 12 -29.87 3.44 16.10
N VAL A 13 -30.62 4.46 15.71
CA VAL A 13 -30.58 5.81 16.29
C VAL A 13 -32.00 6.28 16.54
N ALA A 14 -32.22 7.03 17.63
CA ALA A 14 -33.49 7.72 17.83
C ALA A 14 -33.71 8.74 16.69
N TYR A 15 -34.97 9.03 16.37
CA TYR A 15 -35.34 10.02 15.36
C TYR A 15 -34.65 11.37 15.64
N GLY A 16 -33.93 11.91 14.63
CA GLY A 16 -33.12 13.13 14.78
C GLY A 16 -31.79 12.94 15.52
N GLY A 17 -31.41 11.70 15.82
CA GLY A 17 -30.15 11.35 16.48
C GLY A 17 -28.93 11.53 15.59
N VAL A 18 -27.78 11.75 16.22
CA VAL A 18 -26.48 11.93 15.56
C VAL A 18 -25.65 10.67 15.71
N ARG A 19 -25.08 10.16 14.61
CA ARG A 19 -23.97 9.19 14.67
C ARG A 19 -22.69 9.88 14.22
N THR A 20 -21.66 9.70 15.02
CA THR A 20 -20.38 10.40 14.87
C THR A 20 -19.26 9.51 14.30
N HIS A 21 -19.57 8.24 14.03
CA HIS A 21 -18.59 7.30 13.48
C HIS A 21 -19.27 6.14 12.75
N LEU A 22 -19.78 6.42 11.55
CA LEU A 22 -20.21 5.39 10.62
C LEU A 22 -19.00 4.94 9.80
N SER A 23 -18.08 4.21 10.44
CA SER A 23 -17.01 3.53 9.72
C SER A 23 -17.45 2.10 9.41
N ALA A 24 -17.33 1.72 8.14
CA ALA A 24 -17.27 0.31 7.80
C ALA A 24 -15.85 -0.15 8.15
N GLU A 25 -15.68 -1.18 8.99
CA GLU A 25 -14.40 -1.91 9.15
C GLU A 25 -14.06 -2.73 7.89
N ALA A 26 -14.62 -2.32 6.76
CA ALA A 26 -14.43 -2.92 5.48
C ALA A 26 -13.01 -2.67 5.00
N THR A 27 -12.43 -3.68 4.36
CA THR A 27 -11.23 -3.52 3.55
C THR A 27 -11.56 -3.82 2.10
N ARG A 28 -10.81 -3.23 1.17
CA ARG A 28 -10.90 -3.55 -0.24
C ARG A 28 -9.49 -3.48 -0.82
N GLU A 29 -8.95 -4.62 -1.21
CA GLU A 29 -7.58 -4.69 -1.72
C GLU A 29 -7.38 -3.74 -2.90
N GLY A 30 -6.33 -2.93 -2.84
CA GLY A 30 -6.04 -1.91 -3.86
C GLY A 30 -6.87 -0.63 -3.76
N TYR A 31 -7.63 -0.43 -2.68
CA TYR A 31 -8.44 0.77 -2.45
C TYR A 31 -8.31 1.29 -1.02
N THR A 32 -8.55 2.59 -0.84
CA THR A 32 -8.76 3.23 0.46
C THR A 32 -10.21 3.63 0.63
N TYR A 33 -10.76 3.45 1.83
CA TYR A 33 -12.09 3.91 2.19
C TYR A 33 -12.09 5.42 2.36
N ILE A 34 -13.01 6.11 1.67
CA ILE A 34 -13.09 7.59 1.73
C ILE A 34 -14.39 8.12 2.34
N GLY A 35 -15.34 7.24 2.67
CA GLY A 35 -16.61 7.59 3.32
C GLY A 35 -17.80 6.83 2.75
N LEU A 36 -19.00 7.28 3.09
CA LEU A 36 -20.26 6.69 2.63
C LEU A 36 -21.02 7.64 1.68
N GLY A 37 -21.70 7.05 0.70
CA GLY A 37 -22.68 7.71 -0.17
C GLY A 37 -24.06 7.10 -0.06
N LEU A 38 -25.04 7.77 -0.68
CA LEU A 38 -26.46 7.36 -0.69
C LEU A 38 -26.81 6.39 -1.83
N ASP A 39 -25.95 6.29 -2.84
CA ASP A 39 -26.14 5.41 -4.00
C ASP A 39 -24.93 4.47 -4.13
N PRO A 40 -25.14 3.18 -4.48
CA PRO A 40 -24.05 2.22 -4.66
C PRO A 40 -23.02 2.62 -5.73
N ASN A 41 -23.38 3.46 -6.69
CA ASN A 41 -22.51 3.93 -7.77
C ASN A 41 -22.02 5.37 -7.57
N SER A 42 -22.43 6.04 -6.49
CA SER A 42 -22.00 7.42 -6.23
C SER A 42 -20.50 7.50 -5.98
N GLN A 43 -19.88 8.55 -6.52
CA GLN A 43 -18.53 8.97 -6.15
C GLN A 43 -18.53 10.13 -5.15
N GLU A 44 -19.71 10.66 -4.82
CA GLU A 44 -19.90 11.75 -3.87
C GLU A 44 -19.99 11.21 -2.45
N VAL A 45 -19.05 11.63 -1.60
CA VAL A 45 -19.03 11.28 -0.18
C VAL A 45 -19.95 12.20 0.58
N VAL A 46 -21.04 11.63 1.12
CA VAL A 46 -22.03 12.34 1.94
C VAL A 46 -21.68 12.26 3.43
N CYS A 47 -21.07 11.15 3.85
CA CYS A 47 -20.59 10.95 5.22
C CYS A 47 -19.09 10.59 5.18
N PRO A 48 -18.19 11.58 5.28
CA PRO A 48 -16.76 11.31 5.41
C PRO A 48 -16.46 10.72 6.81
N PRO A 49 -15.34 9.98 6.98
CA PRO A 49 -15.02 9.28 8.22
C PRO A 49 -14.86 10.18 9.46
N SER A 50 -14.61 11.48 9.24
CA SER A 50 -14.35 12.49 10.27
C SER A 50 -15.57 13.33 10.67
N ASN A 51 -16.71 13.17 9.99
CA ASN A 51 -17.88 14.01 10.23
C ASN A 51 -19.06 13.21 10.78
N ASN A 52 -19.93 13.93 11.49
CA ASN A 52 -21.19 13.42 11.96
C ASN A 52 -22.20 13.36 10.81
N TYR A 53 -23.01 12.30 10.79
CA TYR A 53 -24.13 12.17 9.86
C TYR A 53 -25.45 12.09 10.64
N PHE A 54 -26.40 12.94 10.25
CA PHE A 54 -27.74 12.97 10.81
C PHE A 54 -28.63 12.08 9.97
N VAL A 55 -29.30 11.13 10.62
CA VAL A 55 -30.24 10.21 9.96
C VAL A 55 -31.62 10.54 10.48
N TYR A 56 -32.51 10.94 9.58
CA TYR A 56 -33.89 11.29 9.91
C TYR A 56 -34.87 10.16 9.61
N ASP A 57 -34.53 9.29 8.65
CA ASP A 57 -35.32 8.12 8.24
C ASP A 57 -34.41 6.92 7.92
N ASN A 58 -34.99 5.73 7.75
CA ASN A 58 -34.26 4.53 7.34
C ASN A 58 -33.43 4.78 6.07
N THR A 59 -32.11 4.83 6.23
CA THR A 59 -31.18 5.19 5.17
C THR A 59 -30.17 4.06 4.97
N THR A 60 -30.03 3.60 3.73
CA THR A 60 -28.96 2.67 3.35
C THR A 60 -27.78 3.48 2.82
N LEU A 61 -26.61 3.24 3.41
CA LEU A 61 -25.37 3.90 3.02
C LEU A 61 -24.41 2.90 2.38
N TYR A 62 -23.69 3.36 1.35
CA TYR A 62 -22.78 2.55 0.55
C TYR A 62 -21.35 3.07 0.71
N ALA A 63 -20.42 2.15 0.98
CA ALA A 63 -19.00 2.50 1.07
C ALA A 63 -18.48 3.01 -0.28
N ILE A 64 -17.77 4.13 -0.24
CA ILE A 64 -17.07 4.70 -1.40
C ILE A 64 -15.57 4.44 -1.22
N TRP A 65 -14.96 3.95 -2.30
CA TRP A 65 -13.60 3.47 -2.35
C TRP A 65 -12.79 4.25 -3.37
N LYS A 66 -11.60 4.70 -3.00
CA LYS A 66 -10.65 5.34 -3.92
C LYS A 66 -9.50 4.37 -4.26
N PRO A 67 -9.20 4.10 -5.55
CA PRO A 67 -8.08 3.26 -5.93
C PRO A 67 -6.75 3.76 -5.35
N LEU A 68 -5.90 2.83 -4.91
CA LEU A 68 -4.53 3.11 -4.51
C LEU A 68 -3.61 3.17 -5.74
N PRO A 69 -2.62 4.08 -5.76
CA PRO A 69 -1.55 4.04 -6.76
C PRO A 69 -0.79 2.70 -6.72
N ILE A 70 -0.31 2.27 -7.87
CA ILE A 70 0.66 1.17 -7.99
C ILE A 70 2.03 1.79 -8.24
N TYR A 71 3.04 1.33 -7.51
CA TYR A 71 4.42 1.76 -7.70
C TYR A 71 5.33 0.57 -8.00
N ALA A 72 6.45 0.87 -8.67
CA ALA A 72 7.47 -0.09 -9.03
C ALA A 72 8.71 0.07 -8.14
N VAL A 73 9.18 -1.04 -7.57
CA VAL A 73 10.50 -1.16 -6.94
C VAL A 73 11.40 -1.91 -7.91
N THR A 74 12.42 -1.24 -8.41
CA THR A 74 13.41 -1.82 -9.33
C THR A 74 14.65 -2.25 -8.57
N LEU A 75 15.10 -3.47 -8.80
CA LEU A 75 16.34 -4.01 -8.24
C LEU A 75 17.42 -3.93 -9.32
N ASP A 76 18.34 -2.98 -9.19
CA ASP A 76 19.49 -2.82 -10.05
C ASP A 76 20.68 -3.57 -9.46
N LEU A 77 21.15 -4.61 -10.16
CA LEU A 77 22.28 -5.43 -9.71
C LEU A 77 23.62 -4.69 -9.78
N ASN A 78 23.67 -3.48 -10.33
CA ASN A 78 24.82 -2.59 -10.34
C ASN A 78 26.12 -3.30 -10.80
N GLY A 79 26.04 -3.91 -11.99
CA GLY A 79 27.12 -4.71 -12.58
C GLY A 79 27.24 -6.15 -12.06
N GLY A 80 26.37 -6.58 -11.15
CA GLY A 80 26.17 -7.98 -10.79
C GLY A 80 25.18 -8.70 -11.70
N ASN A 81 24.97 -10.00 -11.45
CA ASN A 81 24.06 -10.88 -12.16
C ASN A 81 23.31 -11.81 -11.20
N GLY A 82 22.11 -12.26 -11.56
CA GLY A 82 21.28 -13.14 -10.73
C GLY A 82 19.87 -13.31 -11.29
N ALA A 83 19.12 -14.29 -10.78
CA ALA A 83 17.75 -14.60 -11.23
C ALA A 83 16.67 -13.82 -10.45
N ILE A 84 17.00 -12.64 -9.94
CA ILE A 84 16.09 -11.81 -9.14
C ILE A 84 15.16 -11.01 -10.08
N PRO A 85 13.85 -10.87 -9.77
CA PRO A 85 12.97 -10.00 -10.54
C PRO A 85 13.52 -8.58 -10.62
N LYS A 86 13.70 -8.07 -11.85
CA LYS A 86 14.21 -6.70 -12.08
C LYS A 86 13.29 -5.63 -11.50
N SER A 87 11.98 -5.89 -11.47
CA SER A 87 10.99 -4.96 -10.94
C SER A 87 9.85 -5.70 -10.27
N ILE A 88 9.41 -5.18 -9.13
CA ILE A 88 8.26 -5.64 -8.37
C ILE A 88 7.26 -4.49 -8.31
N LYS A 89 6.01 -4.74 -8.69
CA LYS A 89 4.93 -3.75 -8.63
C LYS A 89 3.93 -4.12 -7.54
N THR A 90 3.51 -3.14 -6.75
CA THR A 90 2.48 -3.34 -5.72
C THR A 90 1.76 -2.03 -5.39
N TYR A 91 0.67 -2.12 -4.64
CA TYR A 91 -0.09 -0.94 -4.19
C TYR A 91 0.73 -0.12 -3.19
N LYS A 92 0.51 1.20 -3.20
CA LYS A 92 1.02 2.11 -2.18
C LYS A 92 0.68 1.61 -0.78
N GLY A 93 1.66 1.61 0.11
CA GLY A 93 1.52 1.16 1.49
C GLY A 93 1.70 -0.36 1.67
N ASN A 94 1.80 -1.14 0.60
CA ASN A 94 2.19 -2.54 0.70
C ASN A 94 3.70 -2.68 0.94
N LYS A 95 4.08 -3.83 1.48
CA LYS A 95 5.47 -4.25 1.60
C LYS A 95 5.86 -5.25 0.51
N VAL A 96 7.13 -5.22 0.11
CA VAL A 96 7.74 -6.22 -0.77
C VAL A 96 9.04 -6.71 -0.14
N GLN A 97 9.38 -7.98 -0.35
CA GLN A 97 10.66 -8.51 0.10
C GLN A 97 11.77 -8.10 -0.88
N ILE A 98 12.87 -7.54 -0.37
CA ILE A 98 14.01 -7.13 -1.18
C ILE A 98 14.83 -8.36 -1.54
N ALA A 99 14.69 -8.78 -2.79
CA ALA A 99 15.36 -9.92 -3.40
C ALA A 99 15.09 -11.27 -2.72
N THR A 100 14.78 -12.28 -3.52
CA THR A 100 14.58 -13.66 -3.03
C THR A 100 15.85 -14.51 -3.09
N GLU A 101 16.88 -14.03 -3.79
CA GLU A 101 18.19 -14.68 -3.91
C GLU A 101 19.33 -13.66 -3.82
N ILE A 102 20.50 -14.09 -3.35
CA ILE A 102 21.69 -13.24 -3.28
C ILE A 102 22.32 -13.17 -4.68
N PRO A 103 22.46 -11.98 -5.29
CA PRO A 103 23.10 -11.83 -6.59
C PRO A 103 24.61 -12.12 -6.50
N ARG A 104 25.23 -12.32 -7.67
CA ARG A 104 26.67 -12.57 -7.79
C ARG A 104 27.35 -11.55 -8.68
N ARG A 105 28.58 -11.19 -8.34
CA ARG A 105 29.49 -10.39 -9.17
C ARG A 105 30.90 -10.94 -8.99
N ILE A 106 31.54 -11.36 -10.08
CA ILE A 106 32.85 -12.05 -10.03
C ILE A 106 33.91 -11.12 -9.42
N GLY A 107 34.60 -11.59 -8.38
CA GLY A 107 35.64 -10.83 -7.66
C GLY A 107 35.09 -9.78 -6.69
N TYR A 108 33.80 -9.87 -6.34
CA TYR A 108 33.15 -8.96 -5.40
C TYR A 108 32.24 -9.73 -4.42
N LYS A 109 32.25 -9.29 -3.17
CA LYS A 109 31.31 -9.68 -2.13
C LYS A 109 30.07 -8.79 -2.17
N PHE A 110 28.88 -9.41 -2.15
CA PHE A 110 27.62 -8.69 -1.98
C PHE A 110 27.50 -8.19 -0.53
N LEU A 111 27.20 -6.89 -0.36
CA LEU A 111 27.02 -6.30 0.96
C LEU A 111 25.54 -6.06 1.31
N GLY A 112 24.70 -5.76 0.33
CA GLY A 112 23.31 -5.36 0.54
C GLY A 112 22.82 -4.41 -0.56
N TRP A 113 21.80 -3.62 -0.25
CA TRP A 113 21.16 -2.69 -1.17
C TRP A 113 21.18 -1.25 -0.64
N ASN A 114 21.16 -0.29 -1.56
CA ASN A 114 21.07 1.13 -1.26
C ASN A 114 20.10 1.85 -2.20
N SER A 115 19.54 2.99 -1.77
CA SER A 115 18.63 3.81 -2.60
C SER A 115 19.36 4.73 -3.58
N THR A 116 20.70 4.75 -3.53
CA THR A 116 21.55 5.50 -4.45
C THR A 116 22.65 4.60 -5.01
N PRO A 117 23.15 4.87 -6.21
CA PRO A 117 24.19 4.06 -6.87
C PRO A 117 25.60 4.29 -6.29
N THR A 118 25.74 4.67 -5.02
CA THR A 118 27.01 5.18 -4.47
C THR A 118 28.13 4.13 -4.37
N LEU A 119 29.38 4.61 -4.50
CA LEU A 119 30.64 3.85 -4.43
C LEU A 119 31.09 3.50 -2.99
N GLY A 120 30.24 3.76 -1.98
CA GLY A 120 30.54 3.46 -0.58
C GLY A 120 29.97 2.10 -0.17
N TYR A 121 30.65 1.42 0.75
CA TYR A 121 30.24 0.10 1.25
C TYR A 121 29.06 0.12 2.25
N ALA A 122 28.50 1.31 2.53
CA ALA A 122 27.36 1.44 3.43
C ALA A 122 26.07 0.95 2.75
N THR A 123 25.39 0.03 3.40
CA THR A 123 24.11 -0.52 2.96
C THR A 123 22.98 0.10 3.77
N LYS A 124 21.84 0.30 3.12
CA LYS A 124 20.62 0.78 3.78
C LYS A 124 19.63 -0.35 4.06
N TYR A 125 19.67 -1.38 3.20
CA TYR A 125 18.80 -2.54 3.29
C TYR A 125 19.62 -3.81 3.10
N ASN A 126 19.26 -4.86 3.82
CA ASN A 126 19.85 -6.18 3.70
C ASN A 126 19.07 -7.04 2.69
N PHE A 127 19.64 -8.19 2.39
CA PHE A 127 18.95 -9.24 1.66
C PHE A 127 17.76 -9.77 2.47
N GLY A 128 16.61 -9.93 1.82
CA GLY A 128 15.41 -10.47 2.44
C GLY A 128 14.64 -9.49 3.33
N ASP A 129 15.11 -8.24 3.48
CA ASP A 129 14.41 -7.19 4.21
C ASP A 129 13.07 -6.83 3.55
N ASP A 130 12.12 -6.38 4.36
CA ASP A 130 10.87 -5.80 3.87
C ASP A 130 11.09 -4.33 3.43
N TYR A 131 10.54 -3.96 2.29
CA TYR A 131 10.51 -2.59 1.77
C TYR A 131 9.08 -2.07 1.65
N TRP A 132 8.78 -0.96 2.34
CA TRP A 132 7.48 -0.29 2.26
C TRP A 132 7.38 0.61 1.03
N VAL A 133 6.43 0.28 0.15
CA VAL A 133 6.30 0.92 -1.16
C VAL A 133 5.40 2.15 -1.07
N ASN A 134 5.99 3.35 -1.12
CA ASN A 134 5.26 4.62 -1.06
C ASN A 134 5.36 5.48 -2.33
N ASN A 135 6.30 5.13 -3.22
CA ASN A 135 6.59 5.76 -4.50
C ASN A 135 7.43 4.78 -5.35
N ASP A 136 7.63 5.10 -6.62
CA ASP A 136 8.59 4.37 -7.45
C ASP A 136 10.00 4.50 -6.86
N ALA A 137 10.74 3.39 -6.84
CA ALA A 137 12.06 3.32 -6.25
C ALA A 137 13.01 2.44 -7.06
N VAL A 138 14.30 2.76 -6.99
CA VAL A 138 15.38 1.90 -7.48
C VAL A 138 16.31 1.60 -6.31
N LEU A 139 16.56 0.32 -6.08
CA LEU A 139 17.53 -0.17 -5.11
C LEU A 139 18.71 -0.75 -5.87
N TYR A 140 19.90 -0.29 -5.53
CA TYR A 140 21.16 -0.66 -6.17
C TYR A 140 21.92 -1.63 -5.28
N ALA A 141 22.40 -2.73 -5.86
CA ALA A 141 23.27 -3.66 -5.17
C ALA A 141 24.61 -3.00 -4.82
N VAL A 142 25.05 -3.19 -3.58
CA VAL A 142 26.32 -2.69 -3.05
C VAL A 142 27.32 -3.84 -3.04
N TRP A 143 28.48 -3.59 -3.62
CA TRP A 143 29.52 -4.59 -3.83
C TRP A 143 30.84 -4.14 -3.22
N GLN A 144 31.55 -5.05 -2.56
CA GLN A 144 32.93 -4.84 -2.11
C GLN A 144 33.87 -5.73 -2.92
N LYS A 145 34.90 -5.13 -3.51
CA LYS A 145 35.93 -5.90 -4.22
C LYS A 145 36.65 -6.80 -3.21
N GLU A 146 36.83 -8.07 -3.56
CA GLU A 146 37.62 -9.03 -2.80
C GLU A 146 39.12 -8.75 -2.88
#